data_AF-A0A183F7G0-F1
#
_entry.id   AF-A0A183F7G0-F1
#
_cell.length_a   1.000
_cell.length_b   1.000
_cell.length_c   1.000
_cell.angle_alpha   90.00
_cell.angle_beta   90.00
_cell.angle_gamma   90.00
#
_symmetry.space_group_name_H-M   'P 1'
#
loop_
_entity.id
_entity.type
_entity.pdbx_description
1 polymer ?
#
loop_
_entity_poly.entity_id
_entity_poly.type
_entity_poly.pdbx_seq_one_letter_code
_entity_poly.pdbx_strand_id
1 'polypeptide(L)'
;LKSIGAHQPNTLLTACHQYLLQNPKLSPPCKAFVLNAIDSVVSDTKIVNELDEQLVLLIINLATQEMTMTTKEADADWAESAKTVLVTLAKSRRFVSHVMDAVLQKFPPGLTTSPHRYIVLTMATVAEHNPLGLVPFLTDILSRTVPLLSHVRNDHLRSAWTRAICSFCECIRECETERPKEAEENDVEAGVVSKYEWGPSAERRDSEDVLKTSSDVRRDSEDVGNRAW
;
A
#
# COMPACT_ATOMS: atom_id res chain seq x y z
N LEU A 1 6.14 12.76 32.36
CA LEU A 1 6.25 11.72 31.32
C LEU A 1 7.55 11.84 30.54
N LYS A 2 7.87 12.99 29.92
CA LYS A 2 9.13 13.18 29.15
C LYS A 2 10.41 12.75 29.90
N SER A 3 10.62 13.20 31.14
CA SER A 3 11.81 12.82 31.93
C SER A 3 11.86 11.31 32.22
N ILE A 4 10.73 10.67 32.55
CA ILE A 4 10.66 9.22 32.79
C ILE A 4 10.92 8.45 31.49
N GLY A 5 10.34 8.90 30.37
CA GLY A 5 10.52 8.31 29.05
C GLY A 5 11.98 8.33 28.58
N ALA A 6 12.75 9.34 28.96
CA ALA A 6 14.17 9.42 28.64
C ALA A 6 15.04 8.44 29.45
N HIS A 7 14.67 8.11 30.69
CA HIS A 7 15.48 7.27 31.58
C HIS A 7 15.01 5.81 31.65
N GLN A 8 13.71 5.58 31.50
CA GLN A 8 13.08 4.25 31.59
C GLN A 8 12.00 4.08 30.49
N PRO A 9 12.41 4.10 29.21
CA PRO A 9 11.47 4.09 28.09
C PRO A 9 10.60 2.83 28.06
N ASN A 10 11.18 1.64 28.25
CA ASN A 10 10.43 0.37 28.27
C ASN A 10 9.37 0.32 29.39
N THR A 11 9.70 0.81 30.59
CA THR A 11 8.76 0.88 31.72
C THR A 11 7.58 1.79 31.41
N LEU A 12 7.85 2.98 30.84
CA LEU A 12 6.80 3.92 30.50
C LEU A 12 5.89 3.37 29.39
N LEU A 13 6.47 2.82 28.33
CA LEU A 13 5.69 2.23 27.23
C LEU A 13 4.84 1.05 27.70
N THR A 14 5.37 0.19 28.57
CA THR A 14 4.61 -0.91 29.18
C THR A 14 3.42 -0.39 29.99
N ALA A 15 3.64 0.64 30.82
CA ALA A 15 2.58 1.25 31.61
C ALA A 15 1.50 1.90 30.73
N CYS A 16 1.90 2.64 29.69
CA CYS A 16 0.95 3.24 28.74
C CYS A 16 0.13 2.18 27.99
N HIS A 17 0.77 1.11 27.51
CA HIS A 17 0.11 0.01 26.83
C HIS A 17 -0.91 -0.69 27.75
N GLN A 18 -0.50 -1.06 28.96
CA GLN A 18 -1.39 -1.71 29.94
C GLN A 18 -2.54 -0.78 30.35
N TYR A 19 -2.27 0.50 30.55
CA TYR A 19 -3.28 1.48 30.94
C TYR A 19 -4.39 1.62 29.89
N LEU A 20 -4.04 1.68 28.60
CA LEU A 20 -5.02 1.74 27.52
C LEU A 20 -5.85 0.45 27.41
N LEU A 21 -5.22 -0.72 27.55
CA LEU A 21 -5.92 -2.01 27.50
C LEU A 21 -6.88 -2.22 28.68
N GLN A 22 -6.49 -1.80 29.88
CA GLN A 22 -7.32 -1.96 31.08
C GLN A 22 -8.50 -0.99 31.13
N ASN A 23 -8.44 0.11 30.38
CA ASN A 23 -9.42 1.20 30.43
C ASN A 23 -10.03 1.51 29.05
N PRO A 24 -10.75 0.57 28.41
CA PRO A 24 -11.28 0.75 27.05
C PRO A 24 -12.31 1.89 26.93
N LYS A 25 -12.96 2.25 28.05
CA LYS A 25 -13.99 3.30 28.16
C LYS A 25 -13.41 4.70 28.46
N LEU A 26 -12.09 4.87 28.37
CA LEU A 26 -11.47 6.19 28.51
C LEU A 26 -12.04 7.17 27.47
N SER A 27 -12.13 8.43 27.87
CA SER A 27 -12.53 9.49 26.95
C SER A 27 -11.48 9.66 25.84
N PRO A 28 -11.89 10.06 24.62
CA PRO A 28 -10.97 10.27 23.49
C PRO A 28 -9.79 11.21 23.83
N PRO A 29 -9.97 12.35 24.52
CA PRO A 29 -8.85 13.21 24.91
C PRO A 29 -7.84 12.53 25.85
N CYS A 30 -8.32 11.68 26.78
CA CYS A 30 -7.44 10.91 27.66
C CYS A 30 -6.64 9.86 26.87
N LYS A 31 -7.27 9.18 25.90
CA LYS A 31 -6.57 8.25 25.02
C LYS A 31 -5.52 8.94 24.17
N ALA A 32 -5.87 10.07 23.56
CA ALA A 32 -4.96 10.92 22.79
C ALA A 32 -3.74 11.34 23.63
N PHE A 33 -3.97 11.76 24.89
CA PHE A 33 -2.88 12.14 25.80
C PHE A 33 -1.88 10.99 26.05
N VAL A 34 -2.37 9.77 26.29
CA VAL A 34 -1.49 8.60 26.51
C VAL A 34 -0.72 8.24 25.24
N LEU A 35 -1.37 8.29 24.07
CA LEU A 35 -0.73 8.04 22.78
C LEU A 35 0.34 9.11 22.47
N ASN A 36 0.09 10.38 22.79
CA ASN A 36 1.10 11.44 22.65
C ASN A 36 2.27 11.25 23.62
N ALA A 37 2.04 10.66 24.79
CA ALA A 37 3.13 10.29 25.69
C ALA A 37 3.99 9.17 25.10
N ILE A 38 3.38 8.15 24.48
CA ILE A 38 4.08 7.10 23.72
C ILE A 38 4.90 7.75 22.59
N ASP A 39 4.27 8.59 21.77
CA ASP A 39 4.92 9.28 20.64
C ASP A 39 6.15 10.09 21.09
N SER A 40 6.05 10.78 22.23
CA SER A 40 7.16 11.56 22.77
C SER A 40 8.40 10.71 23.14
N VAL A 41 8.21 9.43 23.45
CA VAL A 41 9.31 8.49 23.72
C VAL A 41 9.88 7.95 22.40
N VAL A 42 9.01 7.49 21.51
CA VAL A 42 9.42 6.87 20.25
C VAL A 42 9.87 7.88 19.19
N SER A 43 9.75 9.18 19.46
CA SER A 43 10.31 10.24 18.62
C SER A 43 11.83 10.36 18.72
N ASP A 44 12.45 9.85 19.79
CA ASP A 44 13.91 9.86 19.92
C ASP A 44 14.51 8.60 19.28
N THR A 45 15.16 8.78 18.12
CA THR A 45 15.78 7.68 17.36
C THR A 45 16.79 6.87 18.18
N LYS A 46 17.50 7.48 19.14
CA LYS A 46 18.44 6.73 19.99
C LYS A 46 17.69 5.77 20.91
N ILE A 47 16.63 6.27 21.55
CA ILE A 47 15.78 5.46 22.42
C ILE A 47 15.14 4.32 21.63
N VAL A 48 14.56 4.61 20.47
CA VAL A 48 13.87 3.61 19.62
C VAL A 48 14.74 2.41 19.28
N ASN A 49 16.03 2.64 19.04
CA ASN A 49 16.96 1.55 18.71
C ASN A 49 17.26 0.62 19.90
N GLU A 50 17.10 1.10 21.13
CA GLU A 50 17.34 0.34 22.38
C GLU A 50 16.06 -0.25 22.99
N LEU A 51 14.89 0.04 22.41
CA LEU A 51 13.62 -0.50 22.90
C LEU A 51 13.53 -2.02 22.72
N ASP A 52 12.82 -2.65 23.66
CA ASP A 52 12.39 -4.03 23.55
C ASP A 52 11.49 -4.19 22.31
N GLU A 53 11.88 -5.11 21.43
CA GLU A 53 11.21 -5.30 20.15
C GLU A 53 9.75 -5.71 20.32
N GLN A 54 9.52 -6.68 21.22
CA GLN A 54 8.19 -7.22 21.46
C GLN A 54 7.24 -6.16 22.00
N LEU A 55 7.73 -5.28 22.88
CA LEU A 55 6.97 -4.14 23.37
C LEU A 55 6.63 -3.16 22.25
N VAL A 56 7.56 -2.88 21.33
CA VAL A 56 7.27 -2.02 20.17
C VAL A 56 6.20 -2.66 19.27
N LEU A 57 6.25 -3.97 19.02
CA LEU A 57 5.22 -4.68 18.26
C LEU A 57 3.85 -4.61 18.95
N LEU A 58 3.80 -4.70 20.28
CA LEU A 58 2.56 -4.49 21.05
C LEU A 58 2.02 -3.06 20.89
N ILE A 59 2.89 -2.05 20.93
CA ILE A 59 2.52 -0.64 20.69
C ILE A 59 1.99 -0.43 19.27
N ILE A 60 2.63 -1.02 18.26
CA ILE A 60 2.17 -0.96 16.85
C ILE A 60 0.75 -1.54 16.74
N ASN A 61 0.52 -2.72 17.32
CA ASN A 61 -0.80 -3.34 17.31
C ASN A 61 -1.84 -2.49 18.04
N LEU A 62 -1.50 -1.95 19.21
CA LEU A 62 -2.37 -1.07 20.00
C LEU A 62 -2.75 0.19 19.20
N ALA A 63 -1.77 0.92 18.67
CA ALA A 63 -2.01 2.15 17.93
C ALA A 63 -2.84 1.88 16.66
N THR A 64 -2.57 0.76 15.97
CA THR A 64 -3.35 0.34 14.80
C THR A 64 -4.81 0.07 15.15
N GLN A 65 -5.08 -0.53 16.30
CA GLN A 65 -6.45 -0.73 16.77
C GLN A 65 -7.11 0.60 17.14
N GLU A 66 -6.46 1.40 17.97
CA GLU A 66 -6.97 2.68 18.49
C GLU A 66 -7.38 3.64 17.37
N MET A 67 -6.58 3.81 16.31
CA MET A 67 -6.93 4.69 15.18
C MET A 67 -8.13 4.21 14.34
N THR A 68 -8.56 2.95 14.50
CA THR A 68 -9.72 2.37 13.77
C THR A 68 -10.98 2.28 14.62
N MET A 69 -10.90 2.58 15.92
CA MET A 69 -12.05 2.50 16.84
C MET A 69 -12.93 3.76 16.81
N THR A 70 -12.46 4.86 16.24
CA THR A 70 -13.27 6.07 16.09
C THR A 70 -13.99 6.10 14.74
N THR A 71 -15.28 6.44 14.76
CA THR A 71 -16.07 6.74 13.56
C THR A 71 -16.65 8.15 13.59
N LYS A 72 -16.29 8.95 14.60
CA LYS A 72 -16.84 10.29 14.84
C LYS A 72 -15.75 11.33 14.62
N GLU A 73 -16.11 12.39 13.92
CA GLU A 73 -15.18 13.50 13.65
C GLU A 73 -14.72 14.21 14.94
N ALA A 74 -15.57 14.23 15.97
CA ALA A 74 -15.22 14.76 17.30
C ALA A 74 -14.06 14.01 18.00
N ASP A 75 -13.76 12.79 17.54
CA ASP A 75 -12.72 11.93 18.10
C ASP A 75 -11.47 11.90 17.20
N ALA A 76 -11.36 12.85 16.26
CA ALA A 76 -10.26 12.92 15.29
C ALA A 76 -8.89 13.05 15.94
N ASP A 77 -8.77 13.80 17.04
CA ASP A 77 -7.51 13.97 17.77
C ASP A 77 -6.98 12.64 18.33
N TRP A 78 -7.88 11.75 18.78
CA TRP A 78 -7.50 10.44 19.29
C TRP A 78 -6.92 9.55 18.19
N ALA A 79 -7.60 9.46 17.03
CA ALA A 79 -7.06 8.71 15.91
C ALA A 79 -5.80 9.34 15.32
N GLU A 80 -5.71 10.67 15.30
CA GLU A 80 -4.52 11.39 14.84
C GLU A 80 -3.31 11.11 15.74
N SER A 81 -3.49 11.08 17.06
CA SER A 81 -2.43 10.66 18.00
C SER A 81 -1.97 9.22 17.75
N ALA A 82 -2.90 8.29 17.52
CA ALA A 82 -2.55 6.90 17.21
C ALA A 82 -1.82 6.76 15.86
N LYS A 83 -2.27 7.48 14.83
CA LYS A 83 -1.60 7.58 13.53
C LYS A 83 -0.18 8.11 13.67
N THR A 84 0.00 9.17 14.48
CA THR A 84 1.29 9.81 14.71
C THR A 84 2.29 8.82 15.31
N VAL A 85 1.89 8.04 16.33
CA VAL A 85 2.75 6.98 16.91
C VAL A 85 3.26 6.01 15.84
N LEU A 86 2.37 5.53 14.96
CA LEU A 86 2.74 4.59 13.90
C LEU A 86 3.69 5.20 12.89
N VAL A 87 3.41 6.42 12.43
CA VAL A 87 4.26 7.16 11.49
C VAL A 87 5.63 7.41 12.09
N THR A 88 5.70 7.80 13.37
CA THR A 88 6.97 8.04 14.07
C THR A 88 7.79 6.74 14.14
N LEU A 89 7.18 5.61 14.49
CA LEU A 89 7.86 4.31 14.48
C LEU A 89 8.31 3.89 13.08
N ALA A 90 7.49 4.18 12.06
CA ALA A 90 7.79 3.86 10.66
C ALA A 90 8.97 4.67 10.09
N LYS A 91 9.42 5.74 10.74
CA LYS A 91 10.68 6.42 10.36
C LYS A 91 11.91 5.55 10.64
N SER A 92 11.81 4.61 11.56
CA SER A 92 12.88 3.66 11.85
C SER A 92 12.86 2.50 10.85
N ARG A 93 14.00 2.24 10.21
CA ARG A 93 14.19 1.07 9.33
C ARG A 93 13.93 -0.26 10.06
N ARG A 94 14.12 -0.29 11.39
CA ARG A 94 13.85 -1.48 12.22
C ARG A 94 12.36 -1.83 12.28
N PHE A 95 11.48 -0.84 12.25
CA PHE A 95 10.06 -1.04 12.56
C PHE A 95 9.11 -0.74 11.41
N VAL A 96 9.57 -0.12 10.32
CA VAL A 96 8.72 0.23 9.18
C VAL A 96 7.98 -0.98 8.59
N SER A 97 8.65 -2.13 8.45
CA SER A 97 7.99 -3.34 7.93
C SER A 97 6.84 -3.77 8.85
N HIS A 98 7.07 -3.81 10.16
CA HIS A 98 6.06 -4.18 11.14
C HIS A 98 4.87 -3.20 11.18
N VAL A 99 5.14 -1.90 11.05
CA VAL A 99 4.07 -0.90 10.95
C VAL A 99 3.26 -1.13 9.67
N MET A 100 3.91 -1.31 8.53
CA MET A 100 3.22 -1.54 7.26
C MET A 100 2.42 -2.84 7.26
N ASP A 101 2.96 -3.93 7.82
CA ASP A 101 2.23 -5.20 7.97
C ASP A 101 0.96 -5.01 8.81
N ALA A 102 1.05 -4.34 9.96
CA ALA A 102 -0.12 -4.08 10.82
C ALA A 102 -1.18 -3.19 10.14
N VAL A 103 -0.74 -2.17 9.40
CA VAL A 103 -1.62 -1.27 8.63
C VAL A 103 -2.30 -2.04 7.49
N LEU A 104 -1.57 -2.87 6.74
CA LEU A 104 -2.10 -3.63 5.61
C LEU A 104 -2.99 -4.80 6.04
N GLN A 105 -2.85 -5.31 7.26
CA GLN A 105 -3.84 -6.22 7.84
C GLN A 105 -5.23 -5.57 7.98
N LYS A 106 -5.29 -4.23 8.12
CA LYS A 106 -6.55 -3.47 8.13
C LYS A 106 -7.02 -3.07 6.73
N PHE A 107 -6.26 -3.42 5.69
CA PHE A 107 -6.60 -3.22 4.29
C PHE A 107 -6.32 -4.49 3.47
N PRO A 108 -6.99 -5.62 3.75
CA PRO A 108 -6.79 -6.88 3.02
C PRO A 108 -7.14 -6.78 1.52
N PRO A 109 -6.62 -7.68 0.68
CA PRO A 109 -6.95 -7.71 -0.75
C PRO A 109 -8.43 -8.09 -0.99
N GLY A 110 -8.98 -7.62 -2.12
CA GLY A 110 -10.34 -7.95 -2.55
C GLY A 110 -11.46 -7.16 -1.86
N LEU A 111 -11.13 -6.12 -1.10
CA LEU A 111 -12.13 -5.26 -0.48
C LEU A 111 -12.91 -4.43 -1.50
N THR A 112 -14.23 -4.42 -1.34
CA THR A 112 -15.17 -3.55 -2.07
C THR A 112 -15.55 -2.30 -1.27
N THR A 113 -15.23 -2.28 0.03
CA THR A 113 -15.42 -1.14 0.92
C THR A 113 -14.08 -0.58 1.35
N SER A 114 -13.96 0.75 1.40
CA SER A 114 -12.70 1.40 1.77
C SER A 114 -12.28 1.03 3.19
N PRO A 115 -10.97 0.81 3.45
CA PRO A 115 -10.48 0.74 4.82
C PRO A 115 -10.72 2.07 5.54
N HIS A 116 -10.58 2.03 6.86
CA HIS A 116 -10.75 3.21 7.71
C HIS A 116 -9.85 4.36 7.25
N ARG A 117 -10.34 5.61 7.33
CA ARG A 117 -9.65 6.81 6.81
C ARG A 117 -8.20 6.91 7.30
N TYR A 118 -7.97 6.59 8.57
CA TYR A 118 -6.64 6.67 9.17
C TYR A 118 -5.68 5.58 8.70
N ILE A 119 -6.16 4.43 8.19
CA ILE A 119 -5.29 3.46 7.51
C ILE A 119 -4.68 4.10 6.26
N VAL A 120 -5.53 4.75 5.46
CA VAL A 120 -5.12 5.44 4.23
C VAL A 120 -4.18 6.60 4.54
N LEU A 121 -4.51 7.42 5.54
CA LEU A 121 -3.66 8.54 5.96
C LEU A 121 -2.32 8.08 6.55
N THR A 122 -2.26 6.96 7.28
CA THR A 122 -0.99 6.40 7.76
C THR A 122 -0.10 6.03 6.57
N MET A 123 -0.61 5.30 5.58
CA MET A 123 0.17 4.95 4.39
C MET A 123 0.68 6.20 3.65
N ALA A 124 -0.18 7.21 3.49
CA ALA A 124 0.20 8.49 2.87
C ALA A 124 1.35 9.18 3.62
N THR A 125 1.21 9.32 4.94
CA THR A 125 2.21 10.02 5.77
C THR A 125 3.50 9.22 5.93
N VAL A 126 3.45 7.88 5.89
CA VAL A 126 4.66 7.05 5.80
C VAL A 126 5.36 7.28 4.46
N ALA A 127 4.63 7.38 3.35
CA ALA A 127 5.20 7.74 2.04
C ALA A 127 5.95 9.08 2.08
N GLU A 128 5.38 10.07 2.77
CA GLU A 128 5.94 11.43 2.90
C GLU A 128 7.20 11.51 3.78
N HIS A 129 7.39 10.58 4.71
CA HIS A 129 8.47 10.65 5.71
C HIS A 129 9.47 9.50 5.66
N ASN A 130 9.12 8.40 5.01
CA ASN A 130 10.01 7.27 4.76
C ASN A 130 9.68 6.60 3.40
N PRO A 131 9.97 7.28 2.28
CA PRO A 131 9.73 6.74 0.94
C PRO A 131 10.33 5.34 0.76
N LEU A 132 11.62 5.17 1.08
CA LEU A 132 12.36 3.91 0.92
C LEU A 132 11.75 2.76 1.74
N GLY A 133 11.18 3.05 2.91
CA GLY A 133 10.51 2.06 3.74
C GLY A 133 9.13 1.65 3.23
N LEU A 134 8.46 2.52 2.46
CA LEU A 134 7.15 2.23 1.87
C LEU A 134 7.24 1.50 0.53
N VAL A 135 8.26 1.81 -0.31
CA VAL A 135 8.39 1.27 -1.67
C VAL A 135 8.17 -0.25 -1.77
N PRO A 136 8.72 -1.10 -0.88
CA PRO A 136 8.50 -2.55 -0.94
C PRO A 136 7.02 -2.98 -0.89
N PHE A 137 6.14 -2.14 -0.35
CA PHE A 137 4.71 -2.41 -0.18
C PHE A 137 3.85 -1.78 -1.29
N LEU A 138 4.39 -0.85 -2.09
CA LEU A 138 3.60 -0.03 -3.01
C LEU A 138 2.87 -0.84 -4.07
N THR A 139 3.51 -1.86 -4.65
CA THR A 139 2.87 -2.72 -5.66
C THR A 139 1.63 -3.41 -5.09
N ASP A 140 1.73 -3.95 -3.88
CA ASP A 140 0.62 -4.59 -3.19
C ASP A 140 -0.47 -3.56 -2.83
N ILE A 141 -0.10 -2.41 -2.24
CA ILE A 141 -1.03 -1.31 -1.93
C ILE A 141 -1.83 -0.89 -3.17
N LEU A 142 -1.16 -0.64 -4.29
CA LEU A 142 -1.80 -0.20 -5.53
C LEU A 142 -2.71 -1.28 -6.11
N SER A 143 -2.30 -2.55 -6.06
CA SER A 143 -3.13 -3.68 -6.52
C SER A 143 -4.47 -3.77 -5.79
N ARG A 144 -4.49 -3.44 -4.49
CA ARG A 144 -5.70 -3.39 -3.65
C ARG A 144 -6.50 -2.10 -3.88
N THR A 145 -5.80 -0.99 -4.11
CA THR A 145 -6.40 0.35 -4.22
C THR A 145 -7.16 0.56 -5.53
N VAL A 146 -6.57 0.20 -6.67
CA VAL A 146 -7.16 0.43 -8.00
C VAL A 146 -8.59 -0.11 -8.13
N PRO A 147 -8.90 -1.38 -7.81
CA PRO A 147 -10.27 -1.89 -7.90
C PRO A 147 -11.22 -1.26 -6.86
N LEU A 148 -10.68 -0.81 -5.73
CA LEU A 148 -11.45 -0.21 -4.65
C LEU A 148 -11.92 1.22 -4.98
N LEU A 149 -11.13 2.02 -5.71
CA LEU A 149 -11.41 3.45 -5.92
C LEU A 149 -12.78 3.73 -6.54
N SER A 150 -13.28 2.85 -7.41
CA SER A 150 -14.62 2.97 -8.01
C SER A 150 -15.76 2.92 -7.00
N HIS A 151 -15.50 2.35 -5.81
CA HIS A 151 -16.46 2.18 -4.72
C HIS A 151 -16.34 3.29 -3.65
N VAL A 152 -15.34 4.16 -3.73
CA VAL A 152 -15.13 5.24 -2.74
C VAL A 152 -16.08 6.41 -3.04
N ARG A 153 -17.14 6.53 -2.23
CA ARG A 153 -18.18 7.56 -2.39
C ARG A 153 -18.10 8.72 -1.38
N ASN A 154 -17.53 8.50 -0.20
CA ASN A 154 -17.44 9.51 0.87
C ASN A 154 -16.32 10.52 0.58
N ASP A 155 -16.60 11.82 0.67
CA ASP A 155 -15.64 12.89 0.34
C ASP A 155 -14.41 12.91 1.24
N HIS A 156 -14.55 12.57 2.53
CA HIS A 156 -13.40 12.45 3.43
C HIS A 156 -12.48 11.29 3.02
N LEU A 157 -13.05 10.19 2.54
CA LEU A 157 -12.27 9.06 2.03
C LEU A 157 -11.66 9.38 0.67
N ARG A 158 -12.38 10.08 -0.22
CA ARG A 158 -11.83 10.57 -1.49
C ARG A 158 -10.62 11.47 -1.23
N SER A 159 -10.74 12.44 -0.34
CA SER A 159 -9.64 13.31 0.05
C SER A 159 -8.44 12.54 0.59
N ALA A 160 -8.67 11.56 1.47
CA ALA A 160 -7.60 10.72 2.02
C ALA A 160 -6.90 9.88 0.94
N TRP A 161 -7.65 9.26 0.03
CA TRP A 161 -7.09 8.48 -1.08
C TRP A 161 -6.36 9.34 -2.09
N THR A 162 -6.88 10.52 -2.43
CA THR A 162 -6.19 11.47 -3.30
C THR A 162 -4.84 11.85 -2.71
N ARG A 163 -4.79 12.20 -1.41
CA ARG A 163 -3.52 12.47 -0.73
C ARG A 163 -2.59 11.27 -0.81
N ALA A 164 -3.06 10.08 -0.43
CA ALA A 164 -2.24 8.87 -0.44
C ALA A 164 -1.63 8.59 -1.81
N ILE A 165 -2.42 8.68 -2.88
CA ILE A 165 -1.93 8.45 -4.25
C ILE A 165 -0.89 9.51 -4.65
N CYS A 166 -1.12 10.79 -4.32
CA CYS A 166 -0.12 11.84 -4.54
C CYS A 166 1.20 11.50 -3.82
N SER A 167 1.13 11.15 -2.54
CA SER A 167 2.31 10.79 -1.74
C SER A 167 3.01 9.53 -2.27
N PHE A 168 2.26 8.55 -2.80
CA PHE A 168 2.86 7.37 -3.44
C PHE A 168 3.62 7.71 -4.72
N CYS A 169 3.06 8.59 -5.56
CA CYS A 169 3.75 9.08 -6.75
C CYS A 169 5.02 9.85 -6.40
N GLU A 170 4.97 10.70 -5.38
CA GLU A 170 6.15 11.43 -4.87
C GLU A 170 7.21 10.48 -4.33
N CYS A 171 6.80 9.46 -3.56
CA CYS A 171 7.67 8.42 -3.03
C CYS A 171 8.41 7.67 -4.15
N ILE A 172 7.72 7.27 -5.22
CA ILE A 172 8.36 6.62 -6.39
C ILE A 172 9.38 7.56 -7.03
N ARG A 173 8.99 8.81 -7.30
CA ARG A 173 9.86 9.82 -7.92
C ARG A 173 11.11 10.09 -7.09
N GLU A 174 10.99 10.20 -5.77
CA GLU A 174 12.12 10.44 -4.86
C GLU A 174 13.10 9.26 -4.87
N CYS A 175 12.59 8.02 -4.86
CA CYS A 175 13.42 6.82 -4.93
C CYS A 175 14.17 6.67 -6.27
N GLU A 176 13.58 7.14 -7.37
CA GLU A 176 14.26 7.17 -8.67
C GLU A 176 15.40 8.21 -8.72
N THR A 177 15.23 9.35 -8.03
CA THR A 177 16.25 10.41 -7.99
C THR A 177 17.42 10.11 -7.06
N GLU A 178 17.22 9.32 -6.01
CA GLU A 178 18.26 8.91 -5.07
C GLU A 178 19.09 7.72 -5.56
N ARG A 179 18.65 7.04 -6.63
CA ARG A 179 19.42 5.97 -7.24
C ARG A 179 20.67 6.59 -7.89
N PRO A 180 21.90 6.25 -7.45
CA PRO A 180 23.10 6.81 -8.07
C PRO A 180 23.08 6.50 -9.58
N LYS A 181 23.38 7.51 -10.40
CA LYS A 181 23.55 7.40 -11.86
C LYS A 181 24.85 6.67 -12.23
N GLU A 182 25.16 5.57 -11.54
CA GLU A 182 26.38 4.79 -11.75
C GLU A 182 25.99 3.32 -11.95
N ALA A 183 25.41 3.02 -13.12
CA ALA A 183 25.43 1.71 -13.77
C ALA A 183 25.01 1.78 -15.26
N GLU A 184 25.21 2.92 -15.93
CA GLU A 184 25.13 3.01 -17.39
C GLU A 184 26.46 3.49 -17.98
N GLU A 185 27.55 2.79 -17.66
CA GLU A 185 28.72 2.72 -18.53
C GLU A 185 29.60 1.54 -18.11
N ASN A 186 29.98 0.72 -19.09
CA ASN A 186 30.83 -0.49 -19.02
C ASN A 186 30.09 -1.83 -18.76
N ASP A 187 29.40 -2.30 -19.80
CA ASP A 187 29.61 -3.66 -20.31
C ASP A 187 29.30 -3.68 -21.82
N VAL A 188 30.15 -2.98 -22.57
CA VAL A 188 30.38 -3.30 -23.98
C VAL A 188 31.52 -4.31 -23.99
N GLU A 189 31.27 -5.46 -24.62
CA GLU A 189 32.27 -6.45 -25.07
C GLU A 189 32.75 -7.53 -24.09
N ALA A 190 31.92 -8.55 -23.87
CA ALA A 190 32.37 -9.95 -23.96
C ALA A 190 31.18 -10.84 -24.35
N GLY A 191 31.20 -11.32 -25.59
CA GLY A 191 30.03 -11.87 -26.25
C GLY A 191 29.50 -13.20 -25.74
N VAL A 192 28.17 -13.36 -25.81
CA VAL A 192 27.50 -14.51 -26.41
C VAL A 192 26.24 -13.97 -27.10
N VAL A 193 26.28 -13.89 -28.44
CA VAL A 193 25.10 -13.64 -29.28
C VAL A 193 24.22 -14.89 -29.23
N SER A 194 23.14 -14.86 -28.45
CA SER A 194 22.00 -15.77 -28.65
C SER A 194 20.90 -15.03 -29.39
N LYS A 195 20.92 -15.26 -30.70
CA LYS A 195 20.07 -14.71 -31.75
C LYS A 195 18.62 -15.14 -31.56
N TYR A 196 17.73 -14.23 -31.15
CA TYR A 196 16.30 -14.38 -31.43
C TYR A 196 16.10 -14.10 -32.93
N GLU A 197 15.90 -15.16 -33.71
CA GLU A 197 15.67 -15.06 -35.15
C GLU A 197 14.27 -14.49 -35.44
N TRP A 198 14.24 -13.23 -35.87
CA TRP A 198 13.10 -12.63 -36.54
C TRP A 198 13.02 -13.22 -37.97
N GLY A 199 12.00 -14.05 -38.21
CA GLY A 199 11.70 -14.57 -39.55
C GLY A 199 11.29 -13.42 -40.49
N PRO A 200 11.83 -13.34 -41.73
CA PRO A 200 11.57 -12.19 -42.59
C PRO A 200 10.19 -12.27 -43.24
N SER A 201 9.39 -11.22 -43.02
CA SER A 201 8.36 -10.79 -43.97
C SER A 201 9.05 -10.42 -45.28
N ALA A 202 8.81 -11.20 -46.34
CA ALA A 202 9.21 -10.85 -47.70
C ALA A 202 7.95 -10.79 -48.59
N GLU A 203 7.92 -9.74 -49.39
CA GLU A 203 6.80 -9.24 -50.17
C GLU A 203 6.47 -10.09 -51.41
N ARG A 204 5.21 -9.91 -51.84
CA ARG A 204 4.64 -9.90 -53.21
C ARG A 204 5.43 -10.60 -54.33
N ARG A 205 4.75 -11.54 -54.99
CA ARG A 205 4.92 -11.81 -56.43
C ARG A 205 3.54 -12.08 -57.06
N ASP A 206 3.18 -11.24 -58.02
CA ASP A 206 2.14 -11.49 -59.02
C ASP A 206 2.53 -12.68 -59.89
N SER A 207 1.55 -13.48 -60.33
CA SER A 207 1.41 -13.95 -61.71
C SER A 207 0.07 -14.67 -61.90
N GLU A 208 -0.67 -14.18 -62.89
CA GLU A 208 -1.91 -14.68 -63.46
C GLU A 208 -1.75 -16.07 -64.11
N ASP A 209 -2.91 -16.64 -64.48
CA ASP A 209 -3.15 -17.81 -65.35
C ASP A 209 -3.10 -19.21 -64.70
N VAL A 210 -4.28 -19.75 -64.37
CA VAL A 210 -4.92 -20.82 -65.17
C VAL A 210 -6.45 -20.72 -65.06
N LEU A 211 -7.06 -20.46 -66.21
CA LEU A 211 -8.49 -20.50 -66.49
C LEU A 211 -9.06 -21.94 -66.51
N LYS A 212 -10.34 -22.01 -66.10
CA LYS A 212 -11.40 -22.96 -66.52
C LYS A 212 -11.29 -24.42 -66.06
N THR A 213 -12.30 -24.89 -65.32
CA THR A 213 -13.39 -25.73 -65.86
C THR A 213 -14.60 -25.78 -64.91
N SER A 214 -15.81 -25.69 -65.48
CA SER A 214 -17.18 -26.01 -64.99
C SER A 214 -17.65 -25.39 -63.66
N SER A 215 -18.67 -24.55 -63.53
CA SER A 215 -19.95 -24.34 -64.25
C SER A 215 -20.76 -25.61 -64.53
N ASP A 216 -21.67 -25.95 -63.60
CA ASP A 216 -23.10 -26.20 -63.85
C ASP A 216 -23.82 -26.24 -62.48
N VAL A 217 -24.67 -25.28 -62.11
CA VAL A 217 -26.05 -25.02 -62.56
C VAL A 217 -27.08 -25.85 -61.78
N ARG A 218 -27.83 -25.14 -60.90
CA ARG A 218 -29.28 -25.23 -60.61
C ARG A 218 -29.78 -26.55 -59.98
N ARG A 219 -30.87 -26.60 -59.21
CA ARG A 219 -31.80 -25.69 -58.52
C ARG A 219 -32.87 -26.66 -57.94
N ASP A 220 -33.59 -26.23 -56.91
CA ASP A 220 -34.87 -26.77 -56.42
C ASP A 220 -34.78 -28.10 -55.63
N SER A 221 -35.57 -28.37 -54.59
CA SER A 221 -36.68 -27.66 -53.92
C SER A 221 -36.96 -28.43 -52.61
N GLU A 222 -37.44 -27.71 -51.58
CA GLU A 222 -38.51 -28.02 -50.60
C GLU A 222 -38.65 -29.47 -50.05
N ASP A 223 -39.04 -29.77 -48.81
CA ASP A 223 -39.57 -29.07 -47.65
C ASP A 223 -39.94 -30.19 -46.62
N VAL A 224 -40.34 -29.78 -45.42
CA VAL A 224 -41.22 -30.46 -44.46
C VAL A 224 -40.61 -31.33 -43.37
N GLY A 225 -40.86 -30.89 -42.13
CA GLY A 225 -41.40 -31.76 -41.08
C GLY A 225 -40.55 -31.86 -39.81
N ASN A 226 -40.55 -30.88 -38.91
CA ASN A 226 -41.55 -30.65 -37.85
C ASN A 226 -41.51 -31.66 -36.67
N ARG A 227 -41.23 -31.12 -35.47
CA ARG A 227 -41.76 -31.39 -34.10
C ARG A 227 -40.62 -31.53 -33.07
N ALA A 228 -40.45 -30.58 -32.14
CA ALA A 228 -41.29 -30.25 -30.97
C ALA A 228 -41.34 -31.40 -29.96
N TRP A 229 -40.63 -31.25 -28.83
CA TRP A 229 -41.08 -31.37 -27.43
C TRP A 229 -40.15 -30.50 -26.57
#